data_AF-A0A9E1MLS4-F1
#
_entry.id   AF-A0A9E1MLS4-F1
#
_cell.length_a   1.000
_cell.length_b   1.000
_cell.length_c   1.000
_cell.angle_alpha   90.00
_cell.angle_beta   90.00
_cell.angle_gamma   90.00
#
_symmetry.space_group_name_H-M   'P 1'
#
loop_
_entity.id
_entity.type
_entity.pdbx_description
1 polymer ?
#
loop_
_entity_poly.entity_id
_entity_poly.type
_entity_poly.pdbx_seq_one_letter_code
_entity_poly.pdbx_strand_id
1 'polypeptide(L)' 'MIVQRTQEGKAVARATDPNFREGRPPKFDAEQLDHAMTLLEDHSYAQVVKLTGISKSTLIREKKRRCQFGEPEK' A
#
# COMPACT_ATOMS: atom_id res chain seq x y z
N MET A 1 14.89 17.04 -27.56
CA MET A 1 15.45 16.64 -26.25
C MET A 1 14.81 15.32 -25.82
N ILE A 2 15.58 14.33 -25.37
CA ILE A 2 15.04 12.99 -25.02
C ILE A 2 14.17 13.04 -23.76
N VAL A 3 14.56 13.82 -22.76
CA VAL A 3 13.84 13.96 -21.48
C VAL A 3 12.43 14.53 -21.64
N GLN A 4 12.26 15.53 -22.50
CA GLN A 4 10.96 16.16 -22.73
C GLN A 4 9.96 15.18 -23.37
N ARG A 5 10.42 14.40 -24.35
CA ARG A 5 9.58 13.40 -25.03
C ARG A 5 9.15 12.24 -24.11
N THR A 6 10.01 11.81 -23.18
CA THR A 6 9.64 10.73 -22.25
C THR A 6 8.68 11.19 -21.16
N GLN A 7 8.77 12.46 -20.75
CA GLN A 7 7.79 13.08 -19.86
C GLN A 7 6.43 13.26 -20.53
N GLU A 8 6.42 13.74 -21.78
CA GLU A 8 5.20 13.87 -22.60
C GLU A 8 4.53 12.50 -22.81
N GLY A 9 5.30 11.46 -23.15
CA GLY A 9 4.76 10.10 -23.31
C GLY A 9 4.16 9.53 -22.01
N LYS A 10 4.81 9.77 -20.86
CA LYS A 10 4.24 9.41 -19.55
C LYS A 10 2.96 10.18 -19.23
N ALA A 11 2.89 11.46 -19.58
CA ALA A 11 1.70 12.27 -19.33
C ALA A 11 0.51 11.78 -20.14
N VAL A 12 0.73 11.39 -21.41
CA VAL A 12 -0.31 10.79 -22.26
C VAL A 12 -0.78 9.45 -21.71
N ALA A 13 0.13 8.57 -21.27
CA ALA A 13 -0.24 7.28 -20.66
C ALA A 13 -1.07 7.49 -19.38
N ARG A 14 -0.67 8.44 -18.52
CA ARG A 14 -1.42 8.79 -17.30
C ARG A 14 -2.84 9.31 -17.60
N ALA A 15 -3.03 10.03 -18.70
CA ALA A 15 -4.32 10.61 -19.07
C ALA A 15 -5.23 9.63 -19.82
N THR A 16 -4.66 8.71 -20.59
CA THR A 16 -5.40 7.86 -21.54
C THR A 16 -5.72 6.48 -20.96
N ASP A 17 -4.82 5.91 -20.15
CA ASP A 17 -4.96 4.55 -19.64
C ASP A 17 -5.60 4.56 -18.24
N PRO A 18 -6.83 4.00 -18.07
CA PRO A 18 -7.50 3.94 -16.77
C PRO A 18 -6.75 3.06 -15.75
N ASN A 19 -5.90 2.16 -16.23
CA ASN A 19 -5.11 1.24 -15.42
C ASN A 19 -3.65 1.71 -15.22
N PHE A 20 -3.30 2.91 -15.66
CA PHE A 20 -1.96 3.43 -15.44
C PHE A 20 -1.71 3.68 -13.95
N ARG A 21 -0.80 2.90 -13.37
CA ARG A 21 -0.36 3.05 -11.97
C ARG A 21 1.11 3.40 -11.97
N GLU A 22 1.43 4.54 -11.39
CA GLU A 22 2.81 4.97 -11.23
C GLU A 22 3.41 4.47 -9.91
N GLY A 23 4.67 4.06 -9.95
CA GLY A 23 5.40 3.54 -8.80
C GLY A 23 5.39 2.02 -8.70
N ARG A 24 5.82 1.52 -7.53
CA ARG A 24 5.96 0.08 -7.29
C ARG A 24 4.60 -0.53 -6.93
N PRO A 25 4.16 -1.63 -7.57
CA PRO A 25 2.98 -2.37 -7.15
C PRO A 25 3.09 -2.79 -5.67
N PRO A 26 1.96 -2.83 -4.93
CA PRO A 26 1.96 -3.29 -3.55
C PRO A 26 2.49 -4.74 -3.49
N LYS A 27 3.39 -4.99 -2.53
CA LYS A 27 4.01 -6.32 -2.35
C LYS A 27 3.07 -7.33 -1.68
N PHE A 28 2.17 -6.83 -0.83
CA PHE A 28 1.27 -7.66 -0.02
C PHE A 28 -0.15 -7.46 -0.49
N ASP A 29 -0.91 -8.53 -0.46
CA ASP A 29 -2.32 -8.50 -0.79
C ASP A 29 -3.14 -7.83 0.32
N ALA A 30 -4.32 -7.33 -0.04
CA ALA A 30 -5.21 -6.65 0.91
C ALA A 30 -5.64 -7.60 2.04
N GLU A 31 -5.92 -8.87 1.73
CA GLU A 31 -6.33 -9.86 2.73
C GLU A 31 -5.21 -10.16 3.74
N GLN A 32 -3.98 -10.23 3.27
CA GLN A 32 -2.80 -10.44 4.13
C GLN A 32 -2.59 -9.27 5.09
N LEU A 33 -2.81 -8.05 4.62
CA LEU A 33 -2.74 -6.84 5.45
C LEU A 33 -3.87 -6.81 6.47
N ASP A 34 -5.07 -7.23 6.09
CA ASP A 34 -6.21 -7.24 7.00
C ASP A 34 -6.07 -8.29 8.11
N HIS A 35 -5.63 -9.50 7.75
CA HIS A 35 -5.26 -10.51 8.71
C HIS A 35 -4.16 -10.04 9.68
N ALA A 36 -3.17 -9.30 9.18
CA ALA A 36 -2.13 -8.76 10.03
C ALA A 36 -2.61 -7.62 10.95
N MET A 37 -3.63 -6.85 10.54
CA MET A 37 -4.23 -5.81 11.37
C MET A 37 -5.12 -6.37 12.48
N THR A 38 -5.89 -7.42 12.19
CA THR A 38 -6.69 -8.11 13.23
C THR A 38 -5.78 -8.76 14.28
N LEU A 39 -4.69 -9.39 13.86
CA LEU A 39 -3.68 -9.94 14.79
C LEU A 39 -3.02 -8.89 15.70
N LEU A 40 -2.96 -7.61 15.28
CA LEU A 40 -2.36 -6.53 16.08
C LEU A 40 -3.24 -6.07 17.25
N GLU A 41 -4.50 -6.49 17.32
CA GLU A 41 -5.38 -6.21 18.47
C GLU A 41 -4.95 -7.04 19.69
N ASP A 42 -4.57 -8.30 19.47
CA ASP A 42 -4.21 -9.25 20.52
C ASP A 42 -2.69 -9.41 20.73
N HIS A 43 -1.89 -9.14 19.70
CA HIS A 43 -0.45 -9.44 19.69
C HIS A 43 0.42 -8.19 19.48
N SER A 44 1.64 -8.25 20.02
CA SER A 44 2.63 -7.20 19.82
C SER A 44 3.13 -7.17 18.37
N TYR A 45 3.55 -6.00 17.88
CA TYR A 45 4.15 -5.85 16.55
C TYR A 45 5.30 -6.84 16.27
N ALA A 46 6.11 -7.17 17.28
CA ALA A 46 7.23 -8.09 17.11
C ALA A 46 6.75 -9.54 16.85
N GLN A 47 5.63 -9.94 17.46
CA GLN A 47 5.02 -11.25 17.23
C GLN A 47 4.35 -11.30 15.86
N VAL A 48 3.57 -10.28 15.50
CA VAL A 48 2.89 -10.22 14.19
C VAL A 48 3.89 -10.25 13.03
N VAL A 49 5.03 -9.57 13.15
CA VAL A 49 6.10 -9.62 12.13
C VAL A 49 6.64 -11.04 11.94
N LYS A 50 6.83 -11.79 13.04
CA LYS A 50 7.30 -13.18 12.97
C LYS A 50 6.26 -14.12 12.37
N LEU A 51 4.99 -13.90 12.66
CA LEU A 51 3.88 -14.74 12.19
C LEU A 51 3.55 -14.48 10.72
N THR A 52 3.50 -13.21 10.31
CA THR A 52 3.03 -12.81 8.97
C THR A 52 4.17 -12.58 7.97
N GLY A 53 5.40 -12.41 8.44
CA GLY A 53 6.54 -12.02 7.59
C GLY A 53 6.46 -10.58 7.08
N ILE A 54 5.45 -9.81 7.51
CA ILE A 54 5.28 -8.40 7.15
C ILE A 54 6.14 -7.54 8.07
N SER A 55 6.86 -6.58 7.50
CA SER A 55 7.74 -5.72 8.30
C SER A 55 6.96 -4.77 9.21
N LYS A 56 7.55 -4.42 10.37
CA LYS A 56 6.95 -3.50 11.34
C LYS A 56 6.55 -2.15 10.72
N SER A 57 7.36 -1.62 9.81
CA SER A 57 7.09 -0.34 9.13
C SER A 57 5.88 -0.43 8.20
N THR A 58 5.65 -1.59 7.57
CA THR A 58 4.46 -1.84 6.74
C THR A 58 3.21 -1.83 7.60
N LEU A 59 3.23 -2.50 8.76
CA LEU A 59 2.10 -2.52 9.70
C LEU A 59 1.76 -1.12 10.23
N ILE A 60 2.77 -0.33 10.60
CA ILE A 60 2.56 1.05 11.08
C ILE A 60 1.99 1.95 9.97
N ARG A 61 2.52 1.82 8.74
CA ARG A 61 2.03 2.58 7.59
C ARG A 61 0.57 2.25 7.28
N GLU A 62 0.23 0.98 7.36
CA GLU A 62 -1.13 0.47 7.18
C GLU A 62 -2.09 1.04 8.24
N LYS A 63 -1.72 0.93 9.52
CA LYS A 63 -2.48 1.50 10.63
C LYS A 63 -2.69 3.01 10.48
N LYS A 64 -1.65 3.75 10.06
CA LYS A 64 -1.74 5.19 9.79
C LYS A 64 -2.68 5.49 8.61
N ARG A 65 -2.64 4.68 7.55
CA ARG A 65 -3.53 4.83 6.39
C ARG A 65 -4.99 4.67 6.79
N ARG A 66 -5.31 3.64 7.58
CA ARG A 66 -6.67 3.39 8.11
C ARG A 66 -7.13 4.50 9.08
N CYS A 67 -6.22 5.13 9.82
CA CYS A 67 -6.54 6.25 10.71
C CYS A 67 -6.72 7.58 9.97
N GLN A 68 -5.96 7.83 8.90
CA GLN A 68 -6.08 9.06 8.10
C GLN A 68 -7.29 9.07 7.16
N PHE A 69 -7.64 7.90 6.62
CA PHE A 69 -8.84 7.69 5.83
C PHE A 69 -9.77 6.81 6.65
N GLY A 70 -10.37 7.37 7.70
CA GLY A 70 -11.34 6.64 8.52
C GLY A 70 -12.36 5.96 7.61
N GLU A 71 -12.43 4.63 7.69
CA GLU A 71 -13.47 3.88 6.99
C GLU A 71 -14.83 4.33 7.56
N PRO A 72 -15.81 4.69 6.73
CA PRO A 72 -17.20 4.68 7.17
C PRO A 72 -17.51 3.25 7.63
N GLU A 73 -18.04 3.11 8.84
CA GLU A 73 -18.61 1.83 9.27
C GLU A 73 -19.64 1.36 8.24
N LYS A 74 -19.45 0.13 7.74
CA LYS A 74 -20.38 -0.79 7.05
C LYS A 74 -21.44 -0.18 6.13
#